data_AF-A0A1D6GND1-F1
#
_entry.id   AF-A0A1D6GND1-F1
#
_cell.length_a   1.000
_cell.length_b   1.000
_cell.length_c   1.000
_cell.angle_alpha   90.00
_cell.angle_beta   90.00
_cell.angle_gamma   90.00
#
_symmetry.space_group_name_H-M   'P 1'
#
loop_
_entity.id
_entity.type
_entity.pdbx_description
1 polymer ?
#
loop_
_entity_poly.entity_id
_entity_poly.type
_entity_poly.pdbx_seq_one_letter_code
_entity_poly.pdbx_strand_id
1 'polypeptide(L)'
;MSLVRSKTMELGASTDELLDIIKPLCIIIYTLVTVCGYKSVIRFFPHQVSDLELAVALLEKCHTMSSATALRQESTGEMETKCVVLLWLYILVLIPFDISTVDTSIATADNVDGPEVVPLVTRILDICKDYLSSSGPMRRMSGLLLARLLTRPDMAKAFSSFMDWAHKMLLSVSDDFVDQFRSIGIVEALASIFKIGNRRALHDAVSGTWSDCSLVMKTNVSARSPLLRKFLVKLAQRVGLISLPPRLPSWQYKVINLLWLLIVINRSQYLTTMAHI
;
A
#
# COMPACT_ATOMS: atom_id res chain seq x y z
N MET A 1 2.69 -7.01 -19.99
CA MET A 1 1.72 -7.48 -18.98
C MET A 1 0.53 -8.21 -19.56
N SER A 2 -0.06 -7.79 -20.68
CA SER A 2 -1.15 -8.55 -21.33
C SER A 2 -0.77 -10.01 -21.62
N LEU A 3 0.45 -10.26 -22.09
CA LEU A 3 0.96 -11.62 -22.33
C LEU A 3 1.07 -12.45 -21.04
N VAL A 4 1.58 -11.84 -19.95
CA VAL A 4 1.64 -12.48 -18.62
C VAL A 4 0.23 -12.84 -18.14
N ARG A 5 -0.73 -11.93 -18.33
CA ARG A 5 -2.15 -12.17 -18.02
C ARG A 5 -2.74 -13.30 -18.85
N SER A 6 -2.60 -13.28 -20.18
CA SER A 6 -3.15 -14.33 -21.05
C SER A 6 -2.59 -15.70 -20.69
N LYS A 7 -1.27 -15.79 -20.47
CA LYS A 7 -0.63 -17.07 -20.10
C LYS A 7 -1.05 -17.55 -18.71
N THR A 8 -1.26 -16.64 -17.76
CA THR A 8 -1.78 -17.00 -16.43
C THR A 8 -3.22 -17.50 -16.45
N MET A 9 -4.06 -16.95 -17.33
CA MET A 9 -5.42 -17.43 -17.54
C MET A 9 -5.46 -18.79 -18.28
N GLU A 10 -4.64 -18.98 -19.31
CA GLU A 10 -4.63 -20.18 -20.15
C GLU A 10 -4.12 -21.43 -19.42
N LEU A 11 -3.04 -21.30 -18.65
CA LEU A 11 -2.36 -22.45 -18.03
C LEU A 11 -2.84 -22.73 -16.61
N GLY A 12 -3.63 -21.82 -16.02
CA GLY A 12 -3.96 -21.85 -14.59
C GLY A 12 -2.73 -21.58 -13.71
N ALA A 13 -2.93 -20.93 -12.56
CA ALA A 13 -1.82 -20.58 -11.65
C ALA A 13 -1.02 -21.81 -11.15
N SER A 14 -1.53 -23.03 -11.29
CA SER A 14 -0.92 -24.27 -10.77
C SER A 14 0.26 -24.82 -11.59
N THR A 15 0.41 -24.48 -12.87
CA THR A 15 1.35 -25.20 -13.75
C THR A 15 2.77 -24.65 -13.65
N ASP A 16 3.80 -25.44 -13.34
CA ASP A 16 5.18 -24.92 -13.14
C ASP A 16 5.80 -24.35 -14.42
N GLU A 17 5.40 -24.88 -15.58
CA GLU A 17 5.74 -24.36 -16.92
C GLU A 17 5.34 -22.89 -17.12
N LEU A 18 4.32 -22.41 -16.40
CA LEU A 18 3.86 -21.03 -16.47
C LEU A 18 4.93 -20.05 -15.96
N LEU A 19 5.67 -20.42 -14.91
CA LEU A 19 6.71 -19.56 -14.37
C LEU A 19 7.91 -19.45 -15.31
N ASP A 20 8.25 -20.53 -16.02
CA ASP A 20 9.35 -20.53 -16.99
C ASP A 20 9.09 -19.56 -18.16
N ILE A 21 7.81 -19.36 -18.51
CA ILE A 21 7.40 -18.38 -19.53
C ILE A 21 7.33 -16.95 -18.94
N ILE A 22 6.83 -16.81 -17.71
CA ILE A 22 6.60 -15.49 -17.10
C ILE A 22 7.91 -14.85 -16.63
N LYS A 23 8.84 -15.63 -16.08
CA LYS A 23 10.11 -15.14 -15.52
C LYS A 23 10.88 -14.25 -16.52
N PRO A 24 11.15 -14.67 -17.78
CA PRO A 24 11.81 -13.82 -18.77
C PRO A 24 11.05 -12.53 -19.08
N LEU A 25 9.71 -12.58 -19.18
CA LEU A 25 8.88 -11.41 -19.43
C LEU A 25 8.95 -10.42 -18.26
N CYS A 26 8.91 -10.95 -17.03
CA CYS A 26 9.03 -10.15 -15.82
C CYS A 26 10.41 -9.52 -15.67
N ILE A 27 11.49 -10.16 -16.14
CA ILE A 27 12.83 -9.54 -16.20
C ILE A 27 12.81 -8.30 -17.10
N ILE A 28 12.23 -8.40 -18.30
CA ILE A 28 12.12 -7.28 -19.23
C ILE A 28 11.28 -6.14 -18.61
N ILE A 29 10.12 -6.47 -18.05
CA ILE A 29 9.23 -5.49 -17.41
C ILE A 29 9.92 -4.84 -16.21
N TYR A 30 10.61 -5.61 -15.38
CA TYR A 30 11.35 -5.10 -14.24
C TYR A 30 12.48 -4.17 -14.67
N THR A 31 13.17 -4.49 -15.77
CA THR A 31 14.19 -3.59 -16.36
C THR A 31 13.58 -2.26 -16.80
N LEU A 32 12.38 -2.26 -17.37
CA LEU A 32 11.66 -1.00 -17.66
C LEU A 32 11.27 -0.27 -16.38
N VAL A 33 10.86 -0.98 -15.33
CA VAL A 33 10.51 -0.40 -14.03
C VAL A 33 11.72 0.29 -13.38
N THR A 34 12.92 -0.29 -13.50
CA THR A 34 14.14 0.29 -12.94
C THR A 34 14.62 1.51 -13.70
N VAL A 35 14.55 1.50 -15.05
CA VAL A 35 15.02 2.61 -15.90
C VAL A 35 14.00 3.77 -15.95
N CYS A 36 12.73 3.48 -16.25
CA CYS A 36 11.69 4.50 -16.45
C CYS A 36 10.96 4.90 -15.15
N GLY A 37 11.16 4.14 -14.08
CA GLY A 37 10.43 4.25 -12.83
C GLY A 37 9.06 3.57 -12.87
N TYR A 38 8.70 2.90 -11.76
CA TYR A 38 7.48 2.09 -11.66
C TYR A 38 6.21 2.85 -12.06
N LYS A 39 6.07 4.13 -11.70
CA LYS A 39 4.87 4.94 -11.98
C LYS A 39 4.57 5.11 -13.46
N SER A 40 5.60 5.11 -14.30
CA SER A 40 5.47 5.22 -15.75
C SER A 40 4.98 3.90 -16.33
N VAL A 41 5.53 2.78 -15.82
CA VAL A 41 5.28 1.43 -16.35
C VAL A 41 3.92 0.87 -15.91
N ILE A 42 3.51 1.08 -14.66
CA ILE A 42 2.24 0.54 -14.13
C ILE A 42 0.99 1.01 -14.90
N ARG A 43 1.08 2.15 -15.62
CA ARG A 43 -0.02 2.67 -16.44
C ARG A 43 -0.39 1.74 -17.59
N PHE A 44 0.54 0.88 -18.00
CA PHE A 44 0.37 -0.10 -19.08
C PHE A 44 -0.02 -1.50 -18.56
N PHE A 45 -0.24 -1.65 -17.26
CA PHE A 45 -0.67 -2.92 -16.69
C PHE A 45 -2.17 -3.12 -16.94
N PRO A 46 -2.69 -4.35 -16.98
CA PRO A 46 -4.12 -4.58 -17.08
C PRO A 46 -4.79 -4.20 -15.75
N HIS A 47 -5.96 -3.56 -15.86
CA HIS A 47 -6.72 -2.96 -14.75
C HIS A 47 -8.09 -3.64 -14.59
N GLN A 48 -8.26 -4.90 -15.01
CA GLN A 48 -9.55 -5.56 -14.87
C GLN A 48 -9.70 -6.12 -13.46
N VAL A 49 -10.85 -5.90 -12.84
CA VAL A 49 -11.13 -6.34 -11.46
C VAL A 49 -11.03 -7.88 -11.33
N SER A 50 -11.43 -8.60 -12.37
CA SER A 50 -11.31 -10.06 -12.49
C SER A 50 -9.87 -10.57 -12.40
N ASP A 51 -8.88 -9.71 -12.63
CA ASP A 51 -7.47 -10.10 -12.58
C ASP A 51 -6.92 -10.12 -11.15
N LEU A 52 -7.68 -9.68 -10.14
CA LEU A 52 -7.22 -9.60 -8.75
C LEU A 52 -6.89 -10.98 -8.19
N GLU A 53 -7.83 -11.93 -8.24
CA GLU A 53 -7.60 -13.29 -7.73
C GLU A 53 -6.44 -13.96 -8.46
N LEU A 54 -6.36 -13.76 -9.78
CA LEU A 54 -5.29 -14.27 -10.62
C LEU A 54 -3.92 -13.74 -10.19
N ALA A 55 -3.82 -12.43 -9.93
CA ALA A 55 -2.60 -11.80 -9.48
C ALA A 55 -2.19 -12.25 -8.06
N VAL A 56 -3.16 -12.50 -7.16
CA VAL A 56 -2.89 -13.04 -5.82
C VAL A 56 -2.41 -14.49 -5.91
N ALA A 57 -3.08 -15.35 -6.67
CA ALA A 57 -2.66 -16.74 -6.86
C ALA A 57 -1.26 -16.84 -7.46
N LEU A 58 -0.94 -15.99 -8.44
CA LEU A 58 0.41 -15.90 -9.00
C LEU A 58 1.43 -15.46 -7.93
N LEU A 59 1.08 -14.49 -7.07
CA LEU A 59 1.96 -14.03 -6.00
C LEU A 59 2.23 -15.16 -4.98
N GLU A 60 1.19 -15.90 -4.58
CA GLU A 60 1.28 -17.04 -3.68
C GLU A 60 2.23 -18.10 -4.22
N LYS A 61 2.04 -18.49 -5.49
CA LYS A 61 2.94 -19.44 -6.15
C LYS A 61 4.37 -18.94 -6.19
N CYS A 62 4.59 -17.67 -6.53
CA CYS A 62 5.92 -17.07 -6.51
C CYS A 62 6.54 -17.06 -5.11
N HIS A 63 5.73 -16.94 -4.06
CA HIS A 63 6.17 -16.93 -2.67
C HIS A 63 6.60 -18.33 -2.20
N THR A 64 5.82 -19.38 -2.49
CA THR A 64 6.11 -20.76 -2.05
C THR A 64 7.29 -21.41 -2.78
N MET A 65 7.54 -21.05 -4.03
CA MET A 65 8.69 -21.53 -4.81
C MET A 65 10.06 -21.04 -4.28
N SER A 66 10.07 -20.24 -3.21
CA SER A 66 11.26 -19.62 -2.65
C SER A 66 12.15 -20.60 -1.84
N SER A 67 12.59 -21.72 -2.42
CA SER A 67 13.71 -22.52 -1.88
C SER A 67 14.14 -23.67 -2.81
N ALA A 68 15.33 -23.56 -3.44
CA ALA A 68 16.17 -24.70 -3.81
C ALA A 68 17.60 -24.30 -4.24
N THR A 69 17.83 -23.11 -4.82
CA THR A 69 19.11 -22.80 -5.47
C THR A 69 19.66 -21.43 -5.09
N ALA A 70 20.17 -21.31 -3.86
CA ALA A 70 20.98 -20.16 -3.43
C ALA A 70 22.38 -20.10 -4.09
N LEU A 71 22.71 -21.05 -4.99
CA LEU A 71 24.06 -21.25 -5.53
C LEU A 71 24.23 -20.93 -7.02
N ARG A 72 23.23 -20.38 -7.71
CA ARG A 72 23.41 -19.98 -9.12
C ARG A 72 23.20 -18.49 -9.32
N GLN A 73 24.31 -17.83 -9.63
CA GLN A 73 24.51 -16.41 -9.91
C GLN A 73 23.85 -15.94 -11.23
N GLU A 74 22.81 -16.63 -11.70
CA GLU A 74 22.05 -16.24 -12.88
C GLU A 74 20.66 -15.80 -12.44
N SER A 75 20.27 -14.61 -12.88
CA SER A 75 18.97 -13.98 -12.67
C SER A 75 17.84 -14.92 -13.07
N THR A 76 17.39 -15.74 -12.13
CA THR A 76 16.31 -16.73 -12.34
C THR A 76 14.95 -16.04 -12.57
N GLY A 77 14.91 -14.70 -12.59
CA GLY A 77 13.70 -13.90 -12.80
C GLY A 77 12.74 -13.92 -11.62
N GLU A 78 13.07 -14.61 -10.53
CA GLU A 78 12.17 -14.81 -9.38
C GLU A 78 11.88 -13.52 -8.64
N MET A 79 12.93 -12.75 -8.33
CA MET A 79 12.79 -11.46 -7.68
C MET A 79 12.03 -10.48 -8.58
N GLU A 80 12.38 -10.44 -9.86
CA GLU A 80 11.75 -9.58 -10.87
C GLU A 80 10.27 -9.90 -10.98
N THR A 81 9.91 -11.18 -11.04
CA THR A 81 8.53 -11.67 -11.06
C THR A 81 7.79 -11.21 -9.82
N LYS A 82 8.32 -11.48 -8.62
CA LYS A 82 7.71 -11.01 -7.35
C LYS A 82 7.48 -9.49 -7.36
N CYS A 83 8.45 -8.70 -7.82
CA CYS A 83 8.32 -7.24 -7.88
C CYS A 83 7.25 -6.77 -8.88
N VAL A 84 7.21 -7.38 -10.07
CA VAL A 84 6.23 -7.05 -11.12
C VAL A 84 4.81 -7.41 -10.67
N VAL A 85 4.63 -8.56 -10.02
CA VAL A 85 3.32 -9.00 -9.50
C VAL A 85 2.86 -8.09 -8.35
N LEU A 86 3.75 -7.71 -7.42
CA LEU A 86 3.41 -6.71 -6.39
C LEU A 86 2.97 -5.36 -6.97
N LEU A 87 3.64 -4.91 -8.05
CA LEU A 87 3.24 -3.69 -8.77
C LEU A 87 1.91 -3.85 -9.53
N TRP A 88 1.61 -5.06 -9.98
CA TRP A 88 0.32 -5.36 -10.60
C TRP A 88 -0.81 -5.34 -9.59
N LEU A 89 -0.63 -5.97 -8.43
CA LEU A 89 -1.57 -5.85 -7.33
C LEU A 89 -1.73 -4.40 -6.87
N TYR A 90 -0.66 -3.61 -6.85
CA TYR A 90 -0.72 -2.19 -6.48
C TYR A 90 -1.70 -1.40 -7.36
N ILE A 91 -1.73 -1.69 -8.67
CA ILE A 91 -2.66 -1.00 -9.58
C ILE A 91 -4.07 -1.56 -9.50
N LEU A 92 -4.24 -2.86 -9.29
CA LEU A 92 -5.55 -3.49 -9.15
C LEU A 92 -6.26 -3.01 -7.88
N VAL A 93 -5.56 -2.96 -6.75
CA VAL A 93 -6.13 -2.51 -5.46
C VAL A 93 -6.49 -1.02 -5.47
N LEU A 94 -5.92 -0.22 -6.39
CA LEU A 94 -6.24 1.20 -6.54
C LEU A 94 -7.65 1.45 -7.10
N ILE A 95 -8.22 0.49 -7.81
CA ILE A 95 -9.51 0.65 -8.50
C ILE A 95 -10.63 0.62 -7.45
N PRO A 96 -11.61 1.55 -7.53
CA PRO A 96 -12.70 1.63 -6.56
C PRO A 96 -13.76 0.55 -6.82
N PHE A 97 -13.50 -0.67 -6.37
CA PHE A 97 -14.46 -1.78 -6.31
C PHE A 97 -14.36 -2.45 -4.94
N ASP A 98 -15.40 -3.07 -4.42
CA ASP A 98 -15.32 -3.78 -3.14
C ASP A 98 -14.60 -5.13 -3.31
N ILE A 99 -13.51 -5.38 -2.55
CA ILE A 99 -12.72 -6.62 -2.69
C ILE A 99 -13.56 -7.84 -2.33
N SER A 100 -14.53 -7.71 -1.43
CA SER A 100 -15.42 -8.81 -1.04
C SER A 100 -16.24 -9.36 -2.22
N THR A 101 -16.54 -8.54 -3.23
CA THR A 101 -17.32 -8.97 -4.40
C THR A 101 -16.55 -9.85 -5.37
N VAL A 102 -15.21 -9.85 -5.26
CA VAL A 102 -14.31 -10.55 -6.16
C VAL A 102 -13.76 -11.82 -5.52
N ASP A 103 -13.81 -11.92 -4.19
CA ASP A 103 -13.24 -13.04 -3.46
C ASP A 103 -14.16 -14.26 -3.50
N THR A 104 -13.86 -15.17 -4.43
CA THR A 104 -14.56 -16.44 -4.61
C THR A 104 -14.42 -17.35 -3.38
N SER A 105 -13.40 -17.15 -2.54
CA SER A 105 -13.19 -17.96 -1.34
C SER A 105 -14.16 -17.64 -0.19
N ILE A 106 -14.85 -16.50 -0.24
CA ILE A 106 -15.93 -16.16 0.70
C ILE A 106 -17.10 -17.15 0.58
N ALA A 107 -17.40 -17.61 -0.63
CA ALA A 107 -18.49 -18.57 -0.87
C ALA A 107 -18.18 -19.98 -0.34
N THR A 108 -16.91 -20.29 -0.07
CA THR A 108 -16.44 -21.59 0.44
C THR A 108 -16.15 -21.61 1.94
N ALA A 109 -16.15 -20.44 2.59
CA ALA A 109 -15.92 -20.31 4.02
C ALA A 109 -17.23 -20.58 4.80
N ASP A 110 -17.59 -21.86 4.89
CA ASP A 110 -18.66 -22.31 5.79
C ASP A 110 -18.24 -22.07 7.26
N ASN A 111 -19.00 -21.21 7.94
CA ASN A 111 -19.11 -21.13 9.41
C ASN A 111 -17.85 -20.77 10.24
N VAL A 112 -17.48 -19.49 10.28
CA VAL A 112 -16.93 -18.89 11.52
C VAL A 112 -17.55 -17.51 11.71
N ASP A 113 -18.28 -17.35 12.81
CA ASP A 113 -19.02 -16.15 13.18
C ASP A 113 -18.05 -15.07 13.69
N GLY A 114 -17.80 -14.06 12.86
CA GLY A 114 -16.98 -12.90 13.20
C GLY A 114 -16.81 -11.99 11.98
N PRO A 115 -16.61 -10.68 12.15
CA PRO A 115 -16.42 -9.79 11.02
C PRO A 115 -14.98 -9.92 10.51
N GLU A 116 -14.72 -11.05 9.85
CA GLU A 116 -13.40 -11.49 9.45
C GLU A 116 -12.87 -10.64 8.29
N VAL A 117 -11.56 -10.37 8.32
CA VAL A 117 -10.88 -9.71 7.20
C VAL A 117 -10.97 -10.64 6.00
N VAL A 118 -11.39 -10.11 4.85
CA VAL A 118 -11.56 -10.85 3.59
C VAL A 118 -10.36 -11.79 3.34
N PRO A 119 -10.56 -13.10 3.09
CA PRO A 119 -9.47 -14.07 2.95
C PRO A 119 -8.44 -13.72 1.86
N LEU A 120 -8.86 -13.07 0.77
CA LEU A 120 -7.93 -12.57 -0.24
C LEU A 120 -7.04 -11.43 0.31
N VAL A 121 -7.59 -10.56 1.15
CA VAL A 121 -6.86 -9.45 1.77
C VAL A 121 -5.86 -9.98 2.80
N THR A 122 -6.22 -10.96 3.62
CA THR A 122 -5.30 -11.56 4.60
C THR A 122 -4.10 -12.20 3.91
N ARG A 123 -4.31 -12.97 2.82
CA ARG A 123 -3.23 -13.52 2.00
C ARG A 123 -2.27 -12.46 1.47
N ILE A 124 -2.79 -11.36 0.90
CA ILE A 124 -1.94 -10.25 0.44
C ILE A 124 -1.14 -9.65 1.61
N LEU A 125 -1.79 -9.43 2.75
CA LEU A 125 -1.15 -8.84 3.93
C LEU A 125 0.00 -9.70 4.44
N ASP A 126 -0.20 -11.01 4.55
CA ASP A 126 0.79 -11.90 5.14
C ASP A 126 2.03 -12.01 4.25
N ILE A 127 1.86 -12.20 2.94
CA ILE A 127 2.99 -12.19 1.98
C ILE A 127 3.71 -10.83 2.02
N CYS A 128 2.97 -9.73 2.10
CA CYS A 128 3.58 -8.41 2.16
C CYS A 128 4.38 -8.20 3.44
N LYS A 129 3.88 -8.64 4.60
CA LYS A 129 4.59 -8.58 5.89
C LYS A 129 5.92 -9.33 5.81
N ASP A 130 5.93 -10.51 5.20
CA ASP A 130 7.17 -11.28 5.00
C ASP A 130 8.17 -10.52 4.12
N TYR A 131 7.68 -9.95 3.01
CA TYR A 131 8.51 -9.16 2.12
C TYR A 131 9.02 -7.86 2.73
N LEU A 132 8.39 -7.30 3.77
CA LEU A 132 8.94 -6.15 4.50
C LEU A 132 10.29 -6.47 5.16
N SER A 133 10.54 -7.73 5.51
CA SER A 133 11.82 -8.18 6.09
C SER A 133 12.90 -8.43 5.03
N SER A 134 12.57 -8.35 3.73
CA SER A 134 13.53 -8.59 2.65
C SER A 134 14.55 -7.46 2.50
N SER A 135 15.76 -7.79 2.05
CA SER A 135 16.84 -6.83 1.80
C SER A 135 16.75 -6.12 0.44
N GLY A 136 15.73 -6.44 -0.38
CA GLY A 136 15.65 -6.05 -1.80
C GLY A 136 14.51 -5.10 -2.18
N PRO A 137 14.29 -4.93 -3.50
CA PRO A 137 13.21 -4.10 -4.06
C PRO A 137 11.81 -4.56 -3.63
N MET A 138 11.65 -5.85 -3.31
CA MET A 138 10.40 -6.45 -2.83
C MET A 138 9.85 -5.71 -1.62
N ARG A 139 10.70 -5.35 -0.64
CA ARG A 139 10.33 -4.56 0.54
C ARG A 139 9.64 -3.24 0.19
N ARG A 140 10.18 -2.54 -0.79
CA ARG A 140 9.62 -1.25 -1.23
C ARG A 140 8.30 -1.45 -1.97
N MET A 141 8.21 -2.47 -2.83
CA MET A 141 6.99 -2.74 -3.60
C MET A 141 5.85 -3.24 -2.71
N SER A 142 6.15 -4.10 -1.72
CA SER A 142 5.16 -4.54 -0.73
C SER A 142 4.67 -3.38 0.13
N GLY A 143 5.57 -2.50 0.59
CA GLY A 143 5.19 -1.28 1.32
C GLY A 143 4.28 -0.34 0.51
N LEU A 144 4.49 -0.24 -0.82
CA LEU A 144 3.61 0.55 -1.70
C LEU A 144 2.23 -0.11 -1.87
N LEU A 145 2.18 -1.43 -2.05
CA LEU A 145 0.94 -2.20 -2.14
C LEU A 145 0.13 -2.08 -0.84
N LEU A 146 0.76 -2.31 0.31
CA LEU A 146 0.15 -2.14 1.64
C LEU A 146 -0.40 -0.72 1.82
N ALA A 147 0.36 0.30 1.41
CA ALA A 147 -0.09 1.68 1.51
C ALA A 147 -1.35 1.97 0.70
N ARG A 148 -1.57 1.29 -0.44
CA ARG A 148 -2.82 1.42 -1.21
C ARG A 148 -3.94 0.59 -0.61
N LEU A 149 -3.67 -0.65 -0.24
CA LEU A 149 -4.66 -1.58 0.30
C LEU A 149 -5.27 -1.05 1.60
N LEU A 150 -4.42 -0.67 2.56
CA LEU A 150 -4.84 -0.30 3.90
C LEU A 150 -5.45 1.11 3.99
N THR A 151 -5.29 1.94 2.96
CA THR A 151 -5.87 3.30 2.94
C THR A 151 -7.22 3.37 2.24
N ARG A 152 -7.75 2.23 1.79
CA ARG A 152 -9.09 2.14 1.22
C ARG A 152 -10.16 2.25 2.33
N PRO A 153 -11.33 2.83 2.03
CA PRO A 153 -12.38 3.06 3.02
C PRO A 153 -12.99 1.76 3.59
N ASP A 154 -12.98 0.68 2.81
CA ASP A 154 -13.47 -0.66 3.17
C ASP A 154 -12.50 -1.48 4.04
N MET A 155 -11.28 -0.98 4.27
CA MET A 155 -10.18 -1.74 4.89
C MET A 155 -9.82 -1.28 6.30
N ALA A 156 -10.74 -0.61 7.02
CA ALA A 156 -10.46 -0.05 8.35
C ALA A 156 -9.99 -1.11 9.38
N LYS A 157 -10.58 -2.32 9.37
CA LYS A 157 -10.19 -3.43 10.26
C LYS A 157 -8.83 -4.03 9.90
N ALA A 158 -8.56 -4.18 8.60
CA ALA A 158 -7.25 -4.62 8.12
C ALA A 158 -6.15 -3.60 8.49
N PHE A 159 -6.47 -2.30 8.41
CA PHE A 159 -5.58 -1.23 8.83
C PHE A 159 -5.27 -1.27 10.32
N SER A 160 -6.28 -1.39 11.20
CA SER A 160 -6.05 -1.49 12.64
C SER A 160 -5.21 -2.72 13.00
N SER A 161 -5.53 -3.89 12.43
CA SER A 161 -4.76 -5.12 12.63
C SER A 161 -3.30 -4.98 12.17
N PHE A 162 -3.06 -4.31 11.03
CA PHE A 162 -1.70 -4.03 10.56
C PHE A 162 -0.96 -3.07 11.49
N MET A 163 -1.62 -2.02 12.00
CA MET A 163 -1.02 -1.08 12.95
C MET A 163 -0.62 -1.78 14.26
N ASP A 164 -1.48 -2.65 14.79
CA ASP A 164 -1.19 -3.43 16.00
C ASP A 164 -0.01 -4.39 15.78
N TRP A 165 0.04 -5.05 14.62
CA TRP A 165 1.18 -5.89 14.25
C TRP A 165 2.47 -5.06 14.12
N ALA A 166 2.42 -3.92 13.43
CA ALA A 166 3.57 -3.04 13.25
C ALA A 166 4.11 -2.54 14.60
N HIS A 167 3.21 -2.13 15.51
CA HIS A 167 3.55 -1.72 16.87
C HIS A 167 4.31 -2.83 17.61
N LYS A 168 3.77 -4.06 17.64
CA LYS A 168 4.41 -5.22 18.29
C LYS A 168 5.81 -5.49 17.73
N MET A 169 5.96 -5.44 16.41
CA MET A 169 7.25 -5.69 15.75
C MET A 169 8.27 -4.58 16.00
N LEU A 170 7.83 -3.31 16.14
CA LEU A 170 8.70 -2.19 16.43
C LEU A 170 9.09 -2.11 17.92
N LEU A 171 8.26 -2.65 18.82
CA LEU A 171 8.61 -2.82 20.24
C LEU A 171 9.68 -3.90 20.45
N SER A 172 9.65 -4.96 19.65
CA SER A 172 10.56 -6.11 19.76
C SER A 172 11.86 -5.95 18.94
N VAL A 173 12.24 -4.73 18.56
CA VAL A 173 13.43 -4.51 17.72
C VAL A 173 14.69 -4.89 18.50
N SER A 174 15.36 -5.96 18.07
CA SER A 174 16.68 -6.36 18.57
C SER A 174 17.80 -5.77 17.69
N ASP A 175 19.07 -5.97 18.10
CA ASP A 175 20.24 -5.51 17.34
C ASP A 175 20.60 -6.46 16.17
N ASP A 176 19.73 -7.43 15.85
CA ASP A 176 19.94 -8.39 14.77
C ASP A 176 19.71 -7.78 13.38
N PHE A 177 20.49 -8.25 12.40
CA PHE A 177 20.42 -7.75 11.02
C PHE A 177 19.06 -8.00 10.33
N VAL A 178 18.39 -9.10 10.68
CA VAL A 178 17.05 -9.43 10.17
C VAL A 178 16.03 -8.41 10.70
N ASP A 179 16.12 -8.05 11.98
CA ASP A 179 15.26 -7.06 12.62
C ASP A 179 15.55 -5.64 12.10
N GLN A 180 16.79 -5.35 11.72
CA GLN A 180 17.14 -4.12 11.02
C GLN A 180 16.39 -3.98 9.68
N PHE A 181 16.33 -5.03 8.84
CA PHE A 181 15.58 -4.94 7.58
C PHE A 181 14.08 -4.90 7.78
N ARG A 182 13.57 -5.68 8.72
CA ARG A 182 12.15 -5.67 9.08
C ARG A 182 11.71 -4.28 9.56
N SER A 183 12.45 -3.67 10.48
CA SER A 183 12.15 -2.32 10.98
C SER A 183 12.22 -1.27 9.87
N ILE A 184 13.19 -1.36 8.95
CA ILE A 184 13.23 -0.52 7.74
C ILE A 184 11.93 -0.67 6.94
N GLY A 185 11.52 -1.91 6.65
CA GLY A 185 10.36 -2.19 5.82
C GLY A 185 9.07 -1.68 6.45
N ILE A 186 8.87 -1.94 7.74
CA ILE A 186 7.70 -1.48 8.49
C ILE A 186 7.65 0.06 8.48
N VAL A 187 8.75 0.74 8.80
CA VAL A 187 8.77 2.21 8.84
C VAL A 187 8.59 2.81 7.43
N GLU A 188 9.13 2.19 6.39
CA GLU A 188 8.91 2.60 4.99
C GLU A 188 7.44 2.44 4.57
N ALA A 189 6.80 1.33 4.96
CA ALA A 189 5.39 1.05 4.70
C ALA A 189 4.49 2.03 5.45
N LEU A 190 4.71 2.22 6.76
CA LEU A 190 4.00 3.21 7.59
C LEU A 190 4.15 4.61 7.00
N ALA A 191 5.36 5.02 6.63
CA ALA A 191 5.55 6.30 5.99
C ALA A 191 4.68 6.39 4.73
N SER A 192 4.69 5.36 3.88
CA SER A 192 3.92 5.33 2.62
C SER A 192 2.40 5.37 2.86
N ILE A 193 1.89 4.68 3.88
CA ILE A 193 0.50 4.76 4.34
C ILE A 193 0.17 6.20 4.72
N PHE A 194 0.96 6.82 5.60
CA PHE A 194 0.76 8.20 6.06
C PHE A 194 0.92 9.26 4.96
N LYS A 195 1.50 8.91 3.81
CA LYS A 195 1.59 9.79 2.64
C LYS A 195 0.32 9.80 1.80
N ILE A 196 -0.38 8.67 1.72
CA ILE A 196 -1.49 8.45 0.79
C ILE A 196 -2.83 8.48 1.51
N GLY A 197 -2.87 8.02 2.76
CA GLY A 197 -4.10 7.86 3.53
C GLY A 197 -4.79 9.18 3.85
N ASN A 198 -6.11 9.08 4.00
CA ASN A 198 -6.94 10.21 4.38
C ASN A 198 -6.63 10.61 5.84
N ARG A 199 -6.45 11.91 6.09
CA ARG A 199 -6.20 12.48 7.41
C ARG A 199 -7.17 11.97 8.48
N ARG A 200 -8.47 11.87 8.15
CA ARG A 200 -9.51 11.43 9.11
C ARG A 200 -9.30 9.98 9.54
N ALA A 201 -9.01 9.10 8.59
CA ALA A 201 -8.80 7.67 8.85
C ALA A 201 -7.49 7.40 9.62
N LEU A 202 -6.48 8.24 9.42
CA LEU A 202 -5.17 8.10 10.07
C LEU A 202 -5.08 8.75 11.45
N HIS A 203 -6.05 9.60 11.81
CA HIS A 203 -5.99 10.42 13.01
C HIS A 203 -5.76 9.59 14.28
N ASP A 204 -6.48 8.49 14.43
CA ASP A 204 -6.40 7.64 15.63
C ASP A 204 -5.06 6.90 15.73
N ALA A 205 -4.42 6.63 14.59
CA ALA A 205 -3.13 5.97 14.51
C ALA A 205 -1.94 6.92 14.76
N VAL A 206 -2.13 8.25 14.75
CA VAL A 206 -1.05 9.25 14.87
C VAL A 206 -0.26 9.08 16.16
N SER A 207 -0.95 8.97 17.29
CA SER A 207 -0.30 8.94 18.61
C SER A 207 0.57 7.69 18.78
N GLY A 208 0.03 6.50 18.48
CA GLY A 208 0.78 5.25 18.52
C GLY A 208 1.94 5.21 17.52
N THR A 209 1.72 5.70 16.30
CA THR A 209 2.80 5.77 15.29
C THR A 209 3.92 6.71 15.72
N TRP A 210 3.59 7.82 16.38
CA TRP A 210 4.58 8.75 16.92
C TRP A 210 5.40 8.12 18.06
N SER A 211 4.77 7.43 19.00
CA SER A 211 5.47 6.74 20.08
C SER A 211 6.44 5.70 19.53
N ASP A 212 6.00 4.90 18.56
CA ASP A 212 6.83 3.86 17.94
C ASP A 212 8.00 4.48 17.18
N CYS A 213 7.74 5.53 16.39
CA CYS A 213 8.78 6.25 15.67
C CYS A 213 9.83 6.86 16.64
N SER A 214 9.39 7.41 17.76
CA SER A 214 10.27 8.00 18.78
C SER A 214 11.11 6.93 19.48
N LEU A 215 10.51 5.78 19.80
CA LEU A 215 11.19 4.64 20.39
C LEU A 215 12.30 4.13 19.46
N VAL A 216 11.95 3.80 18.22
CA VAL A 216 12.89 3.23 17.24
C VAL A 216 14.02 4.21 16.94
N MET A 217 13.74 5.52 16.90
CA MET A 217 14.76 6.55 16.68
C MET A 217 15.86 6.56 17.75
N LYS A 218 15.55 6.18 18.99
CA LYS A 218 16.49 6.11 20.12
C LYS A 218 17.29 4.81 20.19
N THR A 219 16.99 3.82 19.34
CA THR A 219 17.69 2.53 19.34
C THR A 219 19.05 2.61 18.64
N ASN A 220 19.97 1.72 19.02
CA ASN A 220 21.28 1.58 18.36
C ASN A 220 21.15 1.14 16.89
N VAL A 221 20.10 0.39 16.55
CA VAL A 221 19.80 -0.04 15.17
C VAL A 221 19.59 1.18 14.26
N SER A 222 18.84 2.16 14.74
CA SER A 222 18.68 3.46 14.06
C SER A 222 20.01 4.19 13.91
N ALA A 223 20.86 4.20 14.94
CA ALA A 223 22.18 4.85 14.88
C ALA A 223 23.14 4.20 13.86
N ARG A 224 23.02 2.90 13.61
CA ARG A 224 23.85 2.18 12.62
C ARG A 224 23.28 2.22 11.20
N SER A 225 21.96 2.40 11.06
CA SER A 225 21.27 2.32 9.77
C SER A 225 20.85 3.71 9.23
N PRO A 226 21.61 4.33 8.30
CA PRO A 226 21.22 5.62 7.72
C PRO A 226 19.90 5.56 6.94
N LEU A 227 19.62 4.40 6.34
CA LEU A 227 18.40 4.16 5.59
C LEU A 227 17.18 4.09 6.51
N LEU A 228 17.30 3.45 7.69
CA LEU A 228 16.24 3.47 8.70
C LEU A 228 15.97 4.90 9.20
N ARG A 229 17.03 5.66 9.54
CA ARG A 229 16.88 7.08 9.95
C ARG A 229 16.15 7.91 8.90
N LYS A 230 16.50 7.74 7.63
CA LYS A 230 15.83 8.42 6.51
C LYS A 230 14.32 8.15 6.50
N PHE A 231 13.89 6.92 6.75
CA PHE A 231 12.47 6.58 6.78
C PHE A 231 11.78 7.02 8.07
N LEU A 232 12.45 6.94 9.23
CA LEU A 232 11.94 7.49 10.49
C LEU A 232 11.66 8.99 10.38
N VAL A 233 12.60 9.76 9.81
CA VAL A 233 12.40 11.21 9.59
C VAL A 233 11.21 11.46 8.65
N LYS A 234 11.06 10.66 7.59
CA LYS A 234 9.90 10.76 6.68
C LYS A 234 8.59 10.42 7.38
N LEU A 235 8.57 9.42 8.24
CA LEU A 235 7.41 9.03 9.00
C LEU A 235 7.03 10.13 9.99
N ALA A 236 7.99 10.56 10.83
CA ALA A 236 7.85 11.67 11.77
C ALA A 236 7.28 12.94 11.11
N GLN A 237 7.82 13.32 9.94
CA GLN A 237 7.33 14.46 9.19
C GLN A 237 5.85 14.30 8.79
N ARG A 238 5.46 13.12 8.30
CA ARG A 238 4.09 12.86 7.83
C ARG A 238 3.10 12.81 9.00
N VAL A 239 3.47 12.17 10.10
CA VAL A 239 2.70 12.14 11.35
C VAL A 239 2.50 13.56 11.89
N GLY A 240 3.57 14.38 11.90
CA GLY A 240 3.50 15.78 12.28
C GLY A 240 2.55 16.60 11.39
N LEU A 241 2.60 16.43 10.06
CA LEU A 241 1.70 17.11 9.13
C LEU A 241 0.22 16.72 9.33
N ILE A 242 -0.06 15.47 9.72
CA ILE A 242 -1.41 15.02 10.08
C ILE A 242 -1.85 15.58 11.43
N SER A 243 -0.92 15.95 12.31
CA SER A 243 -1.25 16.55 13.61
C SER A 243 -1.54 18.06 13.48
N LEU A 244 -0.87 18.75 12.57
CA LEU A 244 -1.03 20.20 12.36
C LEU A 244 -2.36 20.55 11.69
N PRO A 245 -3.00 21.69 12.02
CA PRO A 245 -4.25 22.11 11.40
C PRO A 245 -4.11 22.29 9.87
N PRO A 246 -5.15 21.96 9.09
CA PRO A 246 -5.09 22.10 7.64
C PRO A 246 -4.93 23.57 7.26
N ARG A 247 -3.93 23.87 6.44
CA ARG A 247 -3.78 25.20 5.84
C ARG A 247 -4.79 25.32 4.70
N LEU A 248 -5.86 26.08 4.93
CA LEU A 248 -6.80 26.46 3.87
C LEU A 248 -6.05 27.36 2.88
N PRO A 249 -6.11 27.08 1.57
CA PRO A 249 -5.53 27.95 0.57
C PRO A 249 -6.09 29.37 0.66
N SER A 250 -5.23 30.39 0.53
CA SER A 250 -5.60 31.81 0.63
C SER A 250 -6.70 32.24 -0.36
N TRP A 251 -6.88 31.52 -1.47
CA TRP A 251 -7.93 31.80 -2.46
C TRP A 251 -9.34 31.38 -2.00
N GLN A 252 -9.48 30.45 -1.05
CA GLN A 252 -10.80 30.02 -0.56
C GLN A 252 -11.52 31.15 0.19
N TYR A 253 -10.78 32.09 0.79
CA TYR A 253 -11.36 33.29 1.40
C TYR A 253 -11.94 34.27 0.38
N LYS A 254 -11.42 34.32 -0.86
CA LYS A 254 -11.94 35.24 -1.89
C LYS A 254 -13.32 34.81 -2.38
N VAL A 255 -13.53 33.50 -2.58
CA VAL A 255 -14.82 32.96 -3.04
C VAL A 255 -15.89 33.06 -1.94
N ILE A 256 -15.53 32.78 -0.69
CA ILE A 256 -16.47 32.87 0.43
C ILE A 256 -16.86 34.33 0.71
N ASN A 257 -15.94 35.29 0.64
CA ASN A 257 -16.29 36.71 0.77
C ASN A 257 -17.19 37.20 -0.36
N LEU A 258 -16.98 36.77 -1.61
CA LEU A 258 -17.85 37.10 -2.74
C LEU A 258 -19.24 36.48 -2.60
N LEU A 259 -19.33 35.23 -2.12
CA LEU A 259 -20.61 34.57 -1.84
C LEU A 259 -21.35 35.23 -0.68
N TRP A 260 -20.65 35.62 0.40
CA TRP A 260 -21.23 36.39 1.49
C TRP A 260 -21.67 37.78 1.03
N LEU A 261 -20.89 38.49 0.22
CA LEU A 261 -21.30 39.77 -0.37
C LEU A 261 -22.50 39.60 -1.29
N LEU A 262 -22.56 38.56 -2.13
CA LEU A 262 -23.70 38.28 -3.00
C LEU A 262 -24.96 37.93 -2.19
N ILE A 263 -24.82 37.18 -1.10
CA ILE A 263 -25.94 36.87 -0.19
C ILE A 263 -26.42 38.14 0.52
N VAL A 264 -25.51 39.02 0.98
CA VAL A 264 -25.85 40.29 1.63
C VAL A 264 -26.47 41.29 0.64
N ILE A 265 -25.94 41.39 -0.58
CA ILE A 265 -26.47 42.26 -1.64
C ILE A 265 -27.87 41.78 -2.08
N ASN A 266 -28.06 40.47 -2.29
CA ASN A 266 -29.39 39.95 -2.63
C ASN A 266 -30.40 40.22 -1.50
N ARG A 267 -30.02 40.03 -0.23
CA ARG A 267 -30.92 40.30 0.90
C ARG A 267 -31.35 41.78 0.99
N SER A 268 -30.48 42.71 0.56
CA SER A 268 -30.80 44.14 0.53
C SER A 268 -31.78 44.51 -0.60
N GLN A 269 -31.80 43.79 -1.72
CA GLN A 269 -32.71 44.09 -2.84
C GLN A 269 -34.14 43.60 -2.58
N TYR A 270 -34.32 42.51 -1.82
CA TYR A 270 -35.66 42.00 -1.46
C TYR A 270 -36.36 42.82 -0.36
N LEU A 271 -35.62 43.59 0.44
CA LEU A 271 -36.21 44.44 1.49
C LEU A 271 -36.74 45.78 0.97
N THR A 272 -36.20 46.31 -0.13
CA THR A 272 -36.70 47.55 -0.76
C THR A 272 -37.91 47.35 -1.65
N THR A 273 -38.17 46.13 -2.15
CA THR A 273 -39.36 45.84 -2.98
C THR A 273 -40.61 45.54 -2.17
N MET A 274 -40.47 45.23 -0.87
CA MET A 274 -41.59 44.98 0.06
C MET A 274 -42.07 46.23 0.82
N ALA A 275 -41.47 47.40 0.58
CA ALA A 275 -41.84 48.67 1.22
C ALA A 275 -42.73 49.58 0.33
N HIS A 276 -43.18 49.09 -0.83
CA HIS A 276 -44.03 49.83 -1.79
C HIS A 276 -45.31 49.08 -2.22
N ILE A 277 -45.79 48.14 -1.39
CA ILE A 277 -47.14 47.57 -1.47
C ILE A 277 -47.81 47.85 -0.12
#